data_AF-A0A9E4CYH4-F1
#
_entry.id   AF-A0A9E4CYH4-F1
#
_cell.length_a   1.000
_cell.length_b   1.000
_cell.length_c   1.000
_cell.angle_alpha   90.00
_cell.angle_beta   90.00
_cell.angle_gamma   90.00
#
_symmetry.space_group_name_H-M   'P 1'
#
loop_
_entity.id
_entity.type
_entity.pdbx_description
1 polymer ?
#
loop_
_entity_poly.entity_id
_entity_poly.type
_entity_poly.pdbx_seq_one_letter_code
_entity_poly.pdbx_strand_id
1 'polypeptide(L)'
;AALRELDAVIVISKGEERDHLLAPRRAVLAAHASPTVRVLEVVDPVRANDVAYREAVGEWHRERARRVGEAVAATGPDERIGILVWGDPSLYDSALRLLEMVEEQADIALEVTVIPGITSIQLLAAAHRIVLHRVGGSFLVTTGRRLAEGEGDGFDDVVVMLNSEPAFTRFIGRGYDLYWGAYLGDENQVLRSGELDEIADEVTALRAELTERHGWMFDIYLLRRRLDRSPGG
;
A
#
# COMPACT_ATOMS: atom_id res chain seq x y z
N ALA A 1 6.54 -0.95 -21.08
CA ALA A 1 7.84 -1.37 -21.63
C ALA A 1 8.41 -2.49 -20.77
N ALA A 2 8.80 -2.22 -19.52
CA ALA A 2 9.41 -3.20 -18.60
C ALA A 2 8.73 -4.59 -18.56
N LEU A 3 7.40 -4.67 -18.40
CA LEU A 3 6.69 -5.97 -18.37
C LEU A 3 6.89 -6.85 -19.62
N ARG A 4 7.20 -6.25 -20.78
CA ARG A 4 7.45 -7.00 -22.03
C ARG A 4 8.87 -7.54 -22.13
N GLU A 5 9.78 -7.03 -21.33
CA GLU A 5 11.19 -7.40 -21.31
C GLU A 5 11.49 -8.49 -20.29
N LEU A 6 10.50 -8.88 -19.48
CA LEU A 6 10.62 -9.91 -18.47
C LEU A 6 10.54 -11.31 -19.10
N ASP A 7 11.44 -12.18 -18.66
CA ASP A 7 11.43 -13.62 -18.94
C ASP A 7 10.53 -14.36 -17.94
N ALA A 8 10.50 -13.87 -16.71
CA ALA A 8 9.70 -14.43 -15.62
C ALA A 8 9.12 -13.36 -14.70
N VAL A 9 8.04 -13.70 -14.01
CA VAL A 9 7.41 -12.88 -12.98
C VAL A 9 7.18 -13.74 -11.74
N ILE A 10 7.65 -13.27 -10.59
CA ILE A 10 7.34 -13.89 -9.31
C ILE A 10 5.99 -13.39 -8.81
N VAL A 11 5.11 -14.33 -8.48
CA VAL A 11 3.85 -14.06 -7.81
C VAL A 11 3.86 -14.74 -6.46
N ILE A 12 3.89 -13.94 -5.39
CA ILE A 12 3.80 -14.45 -4.03
C ILE A 12 2.31 -14.68 -3.72
N SER A 13 1.86 -15.93 -3.70
CA SER A 13 0.47 -16.29 -3.43
C SER A 13 0.29 -16.70 -1.97
N LYS A 14 -0.82 -16.31 -1.34
CA LYS A 14 -1.11 -16.66 0.06
C LYS A 14 -1.73 -18.06 0.26
N GLY A 15 -1.69 -18.93 -0.76
CA GLY A 15 -2.52 -20.14 -0.83
C GLY A 15 -3.98 -19.82 -1.17
N GLU A 16 -4.75 -20.84 -1.55
CA GLU A 16 -6.07 -20.75 -2.20
C GLU A 16 -7.05 -19.70 -1.61
N GLU A 17 -7.71 -18.99 -2.52
CA GLU A 17 -8.95 -18.18 -2.37
C GLU A 17 -8.96 -16.86 -1.59
N ARG A 18 -7.84 -16.30 -1.09
CA ARG A 18 -7.89 -15.00 -0.35
C ARG A 18 -7.03 -13.86 -0.88
N ASP A 19 -6.45 -13.96 -2.07
CA ASP A 19 -5.74 -12.83 -2.67
C ASP A 19 -6.63 -12.07 -3.66
N HIS A 20 -7.41 -11.12 -3.12
CA HIS A 20 -8.24 -10.20 -3.90
C HIS A 20 -7.44 -9.40 -4.96
N LEU A 21 -6.12 -9.36 -4.85
CA LEU A 21 -5.23 -8.67 -5.77
C LEU A 21 -4.57 -9.61 -6.78
N LEU A 22 -4.77 -10.91 -6.71
CA LEU A 22 -4.21 -11.86 -7.68
C LEU A 22 -4.85 -11.71 -9.06
N ALA A 23 -6.18 -11.61 -9.13
CA ALA A 23 -6.89 -11.45 -10.40
C ALA A 23 -6.49 -10.14 -11.12
N PRO A 24 -6.46 -8.98 -10.44
CA PRO A 24 -5.95 -7.75 -11.03
C PRO A 24 -4.48 -7.84 -11.50
N ARG A 25 -3.58 -8.49 -10.74
CA ARG A 25 -2.19 -8.73 -11.20
C ARG A 25 -2.16 -9.56 -12.48
N ARG A 26 -2.95 -10.63 -12.55
CA ARG A 26 -3.04 -11.48 -13.75
C ARG A 26 -3.59 -10.69 -14.94
N ALA A 27 -4.57 -9.80 -14.73
CA ALA A 27 -5.11 -8.94 -15.78
C ALA A 27 -4.04 -7.99 -16.33
N VAL A 28 -3.22 -7.37 -15.47
CA VAL A 28 -2.09 -6.51 -15.87
C VAL A 28 -1.06 -7.30 -16.70
N LEU A 29 -0.69 -8.50 -16.25
CA LEU A 29 0.23 -9.37 -16.99
C LEU A 29 -0.33 -9.76 -18.35
N ALA A 30 -1.60 -10.19 -18.41
CA ALA A 30 -2.26 -10.57 -19.66
C ALA A 30 -2.35 -9.40 -20.66
N ALA A 31 -2.56 -8.18 -20.18
CA ALA A 31 -2.69 -7.00 -21.03
C ALA A 31 -1.34 -6.46 -21.55
N HIS A 32 -0.25 -6.66 -20.79
CA HIS A 32 0.98 -5.88 -21.01
C HIS A 32 2.27 -6.68 -21.08
N ALA A 33 2.34 -7.90 -20.54
CA ALA A 33 3.55 -8.70 -20.56
C ALA A 33 3.77 -9.43 -21.90
N SER A 34 4.96 -9.99 -22.10
CA SER A 34 5.20 -10.89 -23.23
C SER A 34 4.33 -12.16 -23.09
N PRO A 35 3.76 -12.71 -24.19
CA PRO A 35 3.06 -14.00 -24.14
C PRO A 35 3.93 -15.17 -23.67
N THR A 36 5.25 -15.02 -23.71
CA THR A 36 6.22 -16.04 -23.28
C THR A 36 6.66 -15.88 -21.82
N VAL A 37 6.19 -14.84 -21.11
CA VAL A 37 6.58 -14.61 -19.71
C VAL A 37 6.14 -15.78 -18.84
N ARG A 38 7.06 -16.33 -18.05
CA ARG A 38 6.75 -17.40 -17.10
C ARG A 38 6.25 -16.82 -15.79
N VAL A 39 5.25 -17.45 -15.18
CA VAL A 39 4.81 -17.09 -13.82
C VAL A 39 5.43 -18.06 -12.84
N LEU A 40 6.32 -17.55 -11.99
CA LEU A 40 6.95 -18.29 -10.89
C LEU A 40 6.10 -18.06 -9.64
N GLU A 41 5.22 -19.02 -9.35
CA GLU A 41 4.38 -18.94 -8.15
C GLU A 41 5.17 -19.35 -6.92
N VAL A 42 5.24 -18.45 -5.94
CA VAL A 42 5.87 -18.68 -4.64
C VAL A 42 4.80 -18.64 -3.57
N VAL A 43 4.56 -19.76 -2.89
CA VAL A 43 3.59 -19.80 -1.79
C VAL A 43 4.19 -19.07 -0.59
N ASP A 44 3.51 -18.02 -0.14
CA ASP A 44 3.86 -17.21 1.02
C ASP A 44 3.85 -18.09 2.28
N PRO A 45 4.91 -18.06 3.13
CA PRO A 45 4.86 -18.76 4.40
C PRO A 45 3.74 -18.25 5.29
N VAL A 46 3.18 -19.13 6.12
CA VAL A 46 2.24 -18.75 7.17
C VAL A 46 3.02 -18.10 8.30
N ARG A 47 2.66 -16.88 8.69
CA ARG A 47 3.27 -16.21 9.84
C ARG A 47 2.82 -16.91 11.13
N ALA A 48 3.79 -17.21 12.00
CA ALA A 48 3.53 -17.72 13.34
C ALA A 48 2.70 -16.73 14.17
N ASN A 49 1.79 -17.25 15.01
CA ASN A 49 0.92 -16.45 15.88
C ASN A 49 1.18 -16.69 17.38
N ASP A 50 2.11 -17.59 17.70
CA ASP A 50 2.45 -18.08 19.05
C ASP A 50 3.72 -17.45 19.64
N VAL A 51 4.44 -16.63 18.88
CA VAL A 51 5.64 -15.91 19.32
C VAL A 51 5.46 -14.38 19.28
N ALA A 52 6.41 -13.63 19.85
CA ALA A 52 6.36 -12.17 19.87
C ALA A 52 6.28 -11.59 18.45
N TYR A 53 5.42 -10.59 18.23
CA TYR A 53 5.11 -10.05 16.89
C TYR A 53 6.35 -9.74 16.03
N ARG A 54 7.39 -9.13 16.60
CA ARG A 54 8.62 -8.79 15.86
C ARG A 54 9.39 -10.03 15.42
N GLU A 55 9.44 -11.05 16.27
CA GLU A 55 10.12 -12.32 16.00
C GLU A 55 9.37 -13.10 14.91
N ALA A 56 8.04 -13.23 15.05
CA ALA A 56 7.18 -13.86 14.05
C ALA A 56 7.33 -13.20 12.66
N VAL A 57 7.39 -11.87 12.61
CA VAL A 57 7.58 -11.10 11.37
C VAL A 57 8.96 -11.35 10.78
N GLY A 58 10.01 -11.38 11.60
CA GLY A 58 11.38 -11.65 11.15
C GLY A 58 11.54 -13.05 10.55
N GLU A 59 11.06 -14.08 11.25
CA GLU A 59 11.11 -15.47 10.75
C GLU A 59 10.33 -15.66 9.46
N TRP A 60 9.13 -15.09 9.41
CA TRP A 60 8.29 -15.11 8.22
C TRP A 60 8.97 -14.46 7.01
N HIS A 61 9.61 -13.30 7.20
CA HIS A 61 10.37 -12.64 6.13
C HIS A 61 11.55 -13.49 5.67
N ARG A 62 12.27 -14.15 6.58
CA ARG A 62 13.39 -15.03 6.22
C ARG A 62 12.94 -16.23 5.40
N GLU A 63 11.88 -16.93 5.82
CA GLU A 63 11.37 -18.07 5.07
C GLU A 63 10.82 -17.65 3.70
N ARG A 64 10.20 -16.46 3.62
CA ARG A 64 9.77 -15.91 2.33
C ARG A 64 10.96 -15.63 1.42
N ALA A 65 12.00 -14.99 1.94
CA ALA A 65 13.23 -14.69 1.20
C ALA A 65 13.88 -15.97 0.67
N ARG A 66 13.98 -17.02 1.51
CA ARG A 66 14.48 -18.34 1.11
C ARG A 66 13.71 -18.92 -0.08
N ARG A 67 12.37 -18.96 -0.03
CA ARG A 67 11.53 -19.48 -1.12
C ARG A 67 11.62 -18.66 -2.40
N VAL A 68 11.73 -17.34 -2.27
CA VAL A 68 11.93 -16.46 -3.42
C VAL A 68 13.32 -16.68 -4.02
N GLY A 69 14.35 -16.84 -3.20
CA GLY A 69 15.71 -17.18 -3.63
C GLY A 69 15.75 -18.51 -4.39
N GLU A 70 15.03 -19.54 -3.94
CA GLU A 70 14.90 -20.81 -4.67
C GLU A 70 14.24 -20.62 -6.05
N ALA A 71 13.20 -19.80 -6.13
CA ALA A 71 12.53 -19.49 -7.39
C ALA A 71 13.44 -18.71 -8.36
N VAL A 72 14.23 -17.76 -7.84
CA VAL A 72 15.22 -17.02 -8.62
C VAL A 72 16.34 -17.94 -9.09
N ALA A 73 16.90 -18.79 -8.22
CA ALA A 73 17.97 -19.72 -8.56
C ALA A 73 17.57 -20.76 -9.64
N ALA A 74 16.27 -21.01 -9.80
CA ALA A 74 15.74 -21.89 -10.85
C ALA A 74 15.66 -21.21 -12.24
N THR A 75 15.98 -19.92 -12.34
CA THR A 75 16.04 -19.17 -13.61
C THR A 75 17.47 -19.13 -14.18
N GLY A 76 17.60 -18.80 -15.47
CA GLY A 76 18.92 -18.60 -16.09
C GLY A 76 19.62 -17.34 -15.56
N PRO A 77 20.97 -17.31 -15.58
CA PRO A 77 21.76 -16.21 -15.00
C PRO A 77 21.55 -14.84 -15.67
N ASP A 78 21.05 -14.82 -16.90
CA ASP A 78 20.80 -13.59 -17.67
C ASP A 78 19.29 -13.26 -17.81
N GLU A 79 18.42 -14.00 -17.10
CA GLU A 79 16.98 -13.79 -17.19
C GLU A 79 16.51 -12.58 -16.37
N ARG A 80 15.56 -11.84 -16.93
CA ARG A 80 14.90 -10.71 -16.26
C ARG A 80 13.66 -11.17 -15.52
N ILE A 81 13.71 -11.07 -14.20
CA ILE A 81 12.61 -11.47 -13.31
C ILE A 81 11.92 -10.24 -12.75
N GLY A 82 10.59 -10.17 -12.87
CA GLY A 82 9.79 -9.10 -12.29
C GLY A 82 9.08 -9.50 -11.00
N ILE A 83 8.94 -8.56 -10.07
CA ILE A 83 8.01 -8.63 -8.94
C ILE A 83 7.00 -7.51 -9.11
N LEU A 84 5.71 -7.85 -9.19
CA LEU A 84 4.64 -6.84 -9.33
C LEU A 84 4.26 -6.31 -7.95
N VAL A 85 4.57 -5.03 -7.73
CA VAL A 85 4.22 -4.28 -6.52
C VAL A 85 3.06 -3.33 -6.82
N TRP A 86 2.11 -3.24 -5.89
CA TRP A 86 1.01 -2.27 -6.00
C TRP A 86 1.45 -0.90 -5.52
N GLY A 87 1.03 0.14 -6.24
CA GLY A 87 1.43 1.50 -5.92
C GLY A 87 2.86 1.76 -6.37
N ASP A 88 3.74 2.08 -5.42
CA ASP A 88 5.16 2.31 -5.66
C ASP A 88 6.00 1.47 -4.67
N PRO A 89 7.08 0.79 -5.11
CA PRO A 89 7.93 -0.02 -4.24
C PRO A 89 8.54 0.74 -3.06
N SER A 90 8.62 2.07 -3.12
CA SER A 90 9.21 2.88 -2.05
C SER A 90 8.26 3.14 -0.87
N LEU A 91 6.95 2.90 -1.00
CA LEU A 91 5.95 3.41 -0.06
C LEU A 91 5.22 2.28 0.68
N TYR A 92 5.58 2.08 1.95
CA TYR A 92 4.96 1.09 2.85
C TYR A 92 4.89 -0.34 2.31
N ASP A 93 5.82 -0.70 1.43
CA ASP A 93 5.95 -2.05 0.87
C ASP A 93 7.18 -2.78 1.45
N SER A 94 7.32 -4.07 1.14
CA SER A 94 8.38 -4.94 1.62
C SER A 94 9.21 -5.61 0.53
N ALA A 95 8.90 -5.40 -0.75
CA ALA A 95 9.55 -6.05 -1.87
C ALA A 95 11.05 -5.74 -1.93
N LEU A 96 11.47 -4.49 -1.75
CA LEU A 96 12.90 -4.14 -1.78
C LEU A 96 13.68 -4.80 -0.64
N ARG A 97 13.14 -4.77 0.59
CA ARG A 97 13.75 -5.48 1.74
C ARG A 97 13.77 -6.99 1.54
N LEU A 98 12.79 -7.55 0.84
CA LEU A 98 12.77 -8.96 0.49
C LEU A 98 13.90 -9.32 -0.49
N LEU A 99 14.16 -8.47 -1.48
CA LEU A 99 15.26 -8.66 -2.44
C LEU A 99 16.63 -8.58 -1.74
N GLU A 100 16.84 -7.61 -0.85
CA GLU A 100 18.06 -7.52 -0.02
C GLU A 100 18.28 -8.83 0.77
N MET A 101 17.23 -9.37 1.39
CA MET A 101 17.31 -10.65 2.11
C MET A 101 17.58 -11.85 1.20
N VAL A 102 17.10 -11.83 -0.05
CA VAL A 102 17.37 -12.89 -1.02
C VAL A 102 18.85 -12.88 -1.41
N GLU A 103 19.42 -11.71 -1.71
CA GLU A 103 20.85 -11.59 -2.02
C GLU A 103 21.71 -12.11 -0.87
N GLU A 104 21.40 -11.72 0.36
CA GLU A 104 22.13 -12.12 1.57
C GLU A 104 22.04 -13.64 1.85
N GLN A 105 20.87 -14.25 1.64
CA GLN A 105 20.63 -15.65 2.03
C GLN A 105 20.98 -16.66 0.94
N ALA A 106 20.77 -16.31 -0.32
CA ALA A 106 20.93 -17.21 -1.45
C ALA A 106 22.32 -17.12 -2.11
N ASP A 107 23.16 -16.15 -1.70
CA ASP A 107 24.45 -15.85 -2.34
C ASP A 107 24.31 -15.60 -3.87
N ILE A 108 23.22 -14.91 -4.24
CA ILE A 108 22.89 -14.53 -5.61
C ILE A 108 23.08 -13.01 -5.73
N ALA A 109 23.93 -12.57 -6.65
CA ALA A 109 24.05 -11.15 -6.97
C ALA A 109 22.88 -10.72 -7.87
N LEU A 110 22.06 -9.76 -7.42
CA LEU A 110 20.93 -9.23 -8.18
C LEU A 110 21.21 -7.80 -8.66
N GLU A 111 20.98 -7.55 -9.95
CA GLU A 111 20.87 -6.18 -10.44
C GLU A 111 19.42 -5.71 -10.30
N VAL A 112 19.13 -4.89 -9.29
CA VAL A 112 17.77 -4.44 -9.00
C VAL A 112 17.46 -3.12 -9.71
N THR A 113 16.48 -3.15 -10.62
CA THR A 113 15.89 -1.94 -11.23
C THR A 113 14.49 -1.68 -10.69
N VAL A 114 14.25 -0.48 -10.15
CA VAL A 114 12.93 -0.06 -9.66
C VAL A 114 12.19 0.73 -10.74
N ILE A 115 10.99 0.27 -11.10
CA ILE A 115 10.08 1.01 -11.97
C ILE A 115 9.03 1.69 -11.08
N PRO A 116 8.99 3.03 -11.02
CA PRO A 116 8.05 3.74 -10.16
C PRO A 116 6.61 3.55 -10.64
N GLY A 117 5.68 3.64 -9.69
CA GLY A 117 4.24 3.50 -9.95
C GLY A 117 3.41 4.60 -9.31
N ILE A 118 2.10 4.55 -9.56
CA ILE A 118 1.16 5.54 -9.02
C ILE A 118 0.70 5.09 -7.64
N THR A 119 1.09 5.84 -6.60
CA THR A 119 0.71 5.60 -5.21
C THR A 119 -0.77 5.90 -4.95
N SER A 120 -1.33 5.28 -3.90
CA SER A 120 -2.68 5.64 -3.42
C SER A 120 -2.76 7.09 -2.90
N ILE A 121 -1.64 7.69 -2.49
CA ILE A 121 -1.55 9.12 -2.14
C ILE A 121 -1.87 9.99 -3.37
N GLN A 122 -1.24 9.68 -4.51
CA GLN A 122 -1.49 10.38 -5.77
C GLN A 122 -2.93 10.16 -6.25
N LEU A 123 -3.44 8.93 -6.15
CA LEU A 123 -4.84 8.64 -6.49
C LEU A 123 -5.82 9.43 -5.61
N LEU A 124 -5.58 9.54 -4.30
CA LEU A 124 -6.45 10.29 -3.39
C LEU A 124 -6.49 11.77 -3.78
N ALA A 125 -5.31 12.36 -4.02
CA ALA A 125 -5.19 13.75 -4.44
C ALA A 125 -5.92 14.01 -5.76
N ALA A 126 -5.72 13.14 -6.76
CA ALA A 126 -6.36 13.24 -8.06
C ALA A 126 -7.89 13.08 -7.97
N ALA A 127 -8.37 12.08 -7.22
CA ALA A 127 -9.78 11.78 -7.05
C ALA A 127 -10.55 12.93 -6.38
N HIS A 128 -9.95 13.55 -5.36
CA HIS A 128 -10.50 14.74 -4.68
C HIS A 128 -10.18 16.06 -5.38
N ARG A 129 -9.33 16.04 -6.42
CA ARG A 129 -8.86 17.23 -7.16
C ARG A 129 -8.18 18.27 -6.25
N ILE A 130 -7.32 17.79 -5.37
CA ILE A 130 -6.60 18.61 -4.39
C ILE A 130 -5.08 18.48 -4.54
N VAL A 131 -4.37 19.51 -4.08
CA VAL A 131 -2.94 19.42 -3.78
C VAL A 131 -2.79 18.90 -2.35
N LEU A 132 -1.85 17.97 -2.12
CA LEU A 132 -1.63 17.31 -0.81
C LEU A 132 -1.15 18.27 0.30
N HIS A 133 -0.53 19.36 -0.09
CA HIS A 133 0.01 20.38 0.80
C HIS A 133 -0.46 21.77 0.36
N ARG A 134 -0.37 22.74 1.28
CA ARG A 134 -0.54 24.16 0.97
C ARG A 134 0.71 24.76 0.34
N VAL A 135 0.59 25.94 -0.27
CA VAL A 135 1.74 26.68 -0.82
C VAL A 135 2.82 26.86 0.25
N GLY A 136 4.00 26.30 0.01
CA GLY A 136 5.13 26.35 0.95
C GLY A 136 4.95 25.50 2.23
N GLY A 137 3.84 24.78 2.37
CA GLY A 137 3.56 23.92 3.52
C GLY A 137 4.15 22.53 3.37
N SER A 138 4.56 21.95 4.50
CA SER A 138 4.88 20.52 4.60
C SER A 138 3.63 19.69 4.83
N PHE A 139 3.64 18.44 4.39
CA PHE A 139 2.66 17.44 4.79
C PHE A 139 3.37 16.22 5.38
N LEU A 140 2.67 15.53 6.28
CA LEU A 140 3.14 14.28 6.88
C LEU A 140 2.48 13.10 6.18
N VAL A 141 3.24 12.04 5.93
CA VAL A 141 2.71 10.71 5.61
C VAL A 141 2.95 9.80 6.81
N THR A 142 1.89 9.21 7.34
CA THR A 142 1.93 8.34 8.53
C THR A 142 0.98 7.14 8.40
N THR A 143 0.95 6.30 9.44
CA THR A 143 0.07 5.13 9.55
C THR A 143 -1.02 5.35 10.60
N GLY A 144 -2.17 4.68 10.45
CA GLY A 144 -3.27 4.78 11.41
C GLY A 144 -2.85 4.49 12.86
N ARG A 145 -1.97 3.50 13.07
CA ARG A 145 -1.43 3.17 14.41
C ARG A 145 -0.62 4.34 14.98
N ARG A 146 0.29 4.93 14.20
CA ARG A 146 1.12 6.05 14.68
C ARG A 146 0.30 7.31 14.91
N LEU A 147 -0.71 7.55 14.08
CA LEU A 147 -1.67 8.64 14.27
C LEU A 147 -2.42 8.50 15.60
N ALA A 148 -2.82 7.28 15.97
CA ALA A 148 -3.46 6.99 17.26
C ALA A 148 -2.50 7.19 18.45
N GLU A 149 -1.19 6.99 18.25
CA GLU A 149 -0.13 7.23 19.25
C GLU A 149 0.27 8.71 19.39
N GLY A 150 -0.35 9.62 18.64
CA GLY A 150 -0.09 11.07 18.72
C GLY A 150 0.69 11.66 17.54
N GLU A 151 1.18 10.84 16.63
CA GLU A 151 1.84 11.34 15.41
C GLU A 151 0.82 12.16 14.58
N GLY A 152 1.29 13.21 13.91
CA GLY A 152 0.44 14.17 13.19
C GLY A 152 -0.05 15.35 14.02
N ASP A 153 0.12 15.34 15.35
CA ASP A 153 -0.11 16.55 16.15
C ASP A 153 0.84 17.67 15.71
N GLY A 154 0.29 18.87 15.52
CA GLY A 154 1.06 20.02 15.04
C GLY A 154 1.16 20.13 13.51
N PHE A 155 0.81 19.10 12.74
CA PHE A 155 0.80 19.16 11.28
C PHE A 155 -0.53 19.69 10.74
N ASP A 156 -0.45 20.50 9.69
CA ASP A 156 -1.63 21.03 8.99
C ASP A 156 -2.20 20.02 7.99
N ASP A 157 -1.32 19.30 7.28
CA ASP A 157 -1.69 18.31 6.27
C ASP A 157 -1.10 16.94 6.67
N VAL A 158 -1.96 15.95 6.89
CA VAL A 158 -1.55 14.59 7.31
C VAL A 158 -2.24 13.55 6.46
N VAL A 159 -1.47 12.85 5.63
CA VAL A 159 -1.93 11.68 4.87
C VAL A 159 -1.70 10.42 5.69
N VAL A 160 -2.74 9.61 5.83
CA VAL A 160 -2.72 8.43 6.72
C VAL A 160 -3.07 7.16 5.96
N MET A 161 -2.18 6.18 6.06
CA MET A 161 -2.25 4.89 5.36
C MET A 161 -2.29 3.72 6.37
N LEU A 162 -2.49 2.50 5.88
CA LEU A 162 -2.46 1.27 6.68
C LEU A 162 -3.42 1.33 7.89
N ASN A 163 -4.68 1.71 7.63
CA ASN A 163 -5.67 2.00 8.65
C ASN A 163 -6.46 0.75 9.07
N SER A 164 -6.17 0.20 10.25
CA SER A 164 -7.03 -0.84 10.84
C SER A 164 -8.30 -0.24 11.47
N GLU A 165 -8.18 0.96 12.05
CA GLU A 165 -9.22 1.67 12.78
C GLU A 165 -9.38 3.10 12.24
N PRO A 166 -10.53 3.76 12.46
CA PRO A 166 -10.77 5.16 12.04
C PRO A 166 -10.02 6.15 12.96
N ALA A 167 -8.69 6.13 12.91
CA ALA A 167 -7.83 6.95 13.78
C ALA A 167 -8.00 8.47 13.59
N PHE A 168 -8.60 8.90 12.47
CA PHE A 168 -8.98 10.30 12.24
C PHE A 168 -9.94 10.85 13.29
N THR A 169 -10.71 10.01 13.99
CA THR A 169 -11.64 10.44 15.04
C THR A 169 -10.97 11.19 16.19
N ARG A 170 -9.66 10.98 16.42
CA ARG A 170 -8.84 11.77 17.37
C ARG A 170 -8.74 13.26 17.00
N PHE A 171 -9.05 13.60 15.75
CA PHE A 171 -9.01 14.96 15.23
C PHE A 171 -10.37 15.68 15.30
N ILE A 172 -11.44 15.02 15.76
CA ILE A 172 -12.75 15.64 15.97
C ILE A 172 -12.64 16.79 16.99
N GLY A 173 -13.30 17.90 16.71
CA GLY A 173 -13.30 19.12 17.51
C GLY A 173 -12.01 19.94 17.37
N ARG A 174 -11.09 19.56 16.47
CA ARG A 174 -9.80 20.22 16.28
C ARG A 174 -9.73 21.05 14.99
N GLY A 175 -10.86 21.22 14.30
CA GLY A 175 -10.98 22.04 13.10
C GLY A 175 -10.21 21.47 11.92
N TYR A 176 -10.50 20.23 11.52
CA TYR A 176 -9.90 19.59 10.34
C TYR A 176 -10.98 19.28 9.29
N ASP A 177 -10.61 19.38 8.02
CA ASP A 177 -11.31 18.72 6.93
C ASP A 177 -10.74 17.32 6.73
N LEU A 178 -11.60 16.39 6.35
CA LEU A 178 -11.23 15.03 5.95
C LEU A 178 -11.43 14.88 4.45
N TYR A 179 -10.43 14.35 3.75
CA TYR A 179 -10.55 13.87 2.37
C TYR A 179 -10.25 12.38 2.37
N TRP A 180 -11.29 11.57 2.35
CA TRP A 180 -11.23 10.12 2.51
C TRP A 180 -11.55 9.41 1.20
N GLY A 181 -10.87 8.30 0.95
CA GLY A 181 -11.14 7.44 -0.20
C GLY A 181 -10.89 5.98 0.10
N ALA A 182 -11.79 5.13 -0.38
CA ALA A 182 -11.66 3.67 -0.38
C ALA A 182 -11.58 3.13 -1.79
N TYR A 183 -10.82 2.04 -1.97
CA TYR A 183 -10.73 1.30 -3.23
C TYR A 183 -10.40 2.21 -4.44
N LEU A 184 -9.49 3.17 -4.24
CA LEU A 184 -9.15 4.19 -5.23
C LEU A 184 -8.64 3.55 -6.54
N GLY A 185 -9.15 4.02 -7.67
CA GLY A 185 -8.82 3.52 -9.01
C GLY A 185 -9.56 2.26 -9.43
N ASP A 186 -10.39 1.67 -8.58
CA ASP A 186 -11.24 0.51 -8.86
C ASP A 186 -12.69 0.92 -9.15
N GLU A 187 -13.50 0.01 -9.70
CA GLU A 187 -14.95 0.22 -9.90
C GLU A 187 -15.72 0.42 -8.58
N ASN A 188 -15.19 -0.11 -7.47
CA ASN A 188 -15.75 0.05 -6.14
C ASN A 188 -15.30 1.34 -5.44
N GLN A 189 -14.66 2.28 -6.14
CA GLN A 189 -14.13 3.51 -5.53
C GLN A 189 -15.23 4.29 -4.81
N VAL A 190 -14.97 4.63 -3.55
CA VAL A 190 -15.83 5.50 -2.73
C VAL A 190 -15.04 6.68 -2.21
N LEU A 191 -15.62 7.89 -2.31
CA LEU A 191 -15.01 9.13 -1.84
C LEU A 191 -15.94 9.83 -0.84
N ARG A 192 -15.35 10.43 0.20
CA ARG A 192 -16.02 11.35 1.12
C ARG A 192 -15.09 12.51 1.44
N SER A 193 -15.64 13.71 1.50
CA SER A 193 -14.89 14.88 1.93
C SER A 193 -15.79 15.90 2.59
N GLY A 194 -15.29 16.55 3.64
CA GLY A 194 -16.05 17.53 4.40
C GLY A 194 -15.37 17.89 5.70
N GLU A 195 -16.04 18.71 6.50
CA GLU A 195 -15.61 19.01 7.86
C GLU A 195 -15.61 17.71 8.66
N LEU A 196 -14.48 17.38 9.30
CA LEU A 196 -14.31 16.11 9.99
C LEU A 196 -15.40 15.91 11.05
N ASP A 197 -15.77 16.98 11.75
CA ASP A 197 -16.78 16.95 12.82
C ASP A 197 -18.18 16.58 12.30
N GLU A 198 -18.45 16.82 11.02
CA GLU A 198 -19.73 16.51 10.39
C GLU A 198 -19.75 15.10 9.78
N ILE A 199 -18.62 14.64 9.23
CA ILE A 199 -18.59 13.41 8.43
C ILE A 199 -17.91 12.21 9.11
N ALA A 200 -17.30 12.38 10.28
CA ALA A 200 -16.55 11.30 10.93
C ALA A 200 -17.41 10.07 11.23
N ASP A 201 -18.63 10.27 11.74
CA ASP A 201 -19.55 9.16 12.06
C ASP A 201 -20.04 8.46 10.79
N GLU A 202 -20.37 9.23 9.73
CA GLU A 202 -20.76 8.67 8.43
C GLU A 202 -19.62 7.82 7.84
N VAL A 203 -18.40 8.36 7.79
CA VAL A 203 -17.24 7.64 7.22
C VAL A 203 -16.92 6.41 8.06
N THR A 204 -17.05 6.47 9.38
CA THR A 204 -16.83 5.31 10.26
C THR A 204 -17.85 4.20 9.98
N ALA A 205 -19.14 4.54 9.88
CA ALA A 205 -20.19 3.59 9.53
C ALA A 205 -19.99 3.01 8.13
N LEU A 206 -19.62 3.85 7.16
CA LEU A 206 -19.36 3.43 5.78
C LEU A 206 -18.16 2.48 5.69
N ARG A 207 -17.09 2.71 6.45
CA ARG A 207 -15.96 1.76 6.55
C ARG A 207 -16.44 0.39 7.04
N ALA A 208 -17.30 0.35 8.05
CA ALA A 208 -17.85 -0.90 8.56
C ALA A 208 -18.70 -1.62 7.51
N GLU A 209 -19.59 -0.90 6.81
CA GLU A 209 -20.41 -1.44 5.73
C GLU A 209 -19.57 -2.01 4.58
N LEU A 210 -18.53 -1.29 4.14
CA LEU A 210 -17.64 -1.74 3.07
C LEU A 210 -16.81 -2.96 3.50
N THR A 211 -16.38 -2.99 4.76
CA THR A 211 -15.70 -4.17 5.33
C THR A 211 -16.62 -5.39 5.31
N GLU A 212 -17.88 -5.25 5.72
CA GLU A 212 -18.86 -6.34 5.69
C GLU A 212 -19.17 -6.80 4.25
N ARG A 213 -19.32 -5.85 3.32
CA ARG A 213 -19.62 -6.13 1.92
C ARG A 213 -18.49 -6.85 1.19
N HIS A 214 -17.25 -6.38 1.37
CA HIS A 214 -16.12 -6.84 0.58
C HIS A 214 -15.24 -7.86 1.31
N GLY A 215 -15.37 -7.99 2.64
CA GLY A 215 -14.52 -8.83 3.49
C GLY A 215 -13.16 -8.22 3.82
N TRP A 216 -12.87 -7.01 3.33
CA TRP A 216 -11.63 -6.27 3.53
C TRP A 216 -11.85 -4.77 3.34
N MET A 217 -10.95 -3.96 3.90
CA MET A 217 -11.01 -2.49 3.85
C MET A 217 -9.64 -1.94 3.46
N PHE A 218 -9.54 -1.27 2.32
CA PHE A 218 -8.41 -0.41 2.01
C PHE A 218 -8.88 1.01 1.79
N ASP A 219 -8.54 1.87 2.74
CA ASP A 219 -8.75 3.29 2.66
C ASP A 219 -7.47 4.07 2.95
N ILE A 220 -7.48 5.29 2.45
CA ILE A 220 -6.48 6.32 2.70
C ILE A 220 -7.22 7.64 2.89
N TYR A 221 -6.67 8.52 3.71
CA TYR A 221 -7.24 9.85 3.87
C TYR A 221 -6.17 10.91 4.10
N LEU A 222 -6.55 12.15 3.78
CA LEU A 222 -5.85 13.37 4.16
C LEU A 222 -6.70 14.09 5.22
N LEU A 223 -6.08 14.40 6.35
CA LEU A 223 -6.55 15.37 7.32
C LEU A 223 -5.91 16.72 6.99
N ARG A 224 -6.74 17.76 6.84
CA ARG A 224 -6.31 19.12 6.56
C ARG A 224 -6.85 20.09 7.59
N ARG A 225 -5.99 20.69 8.43
CA ARG A 225 -6.40 21.67 9.43
C ARG A 225 -7.05 22.86 8.74
N ARG A 226 -8.27 23.22 9.10
CA ARG A 226 -8.91 24.45 8.64
C ARG A 226 -8.13 25.63 9.22
N LEU A 227 -7.56 26.45 8.35
CA LEU A 227 -7.04 27.73 8.80
C LEU A 227 -8.25 28.63 8.97
N ASP A 228 -8.33 29.34 10.09
CA ASP A 228 -9.30 30.41 10.26
C ASP A 228 -9.22 31.29 9.02
N ARG A 229 -10.36 31.43 8.32
CA ARG A 229 -10.50 32.45 7.30
C ARG A 229 -10.41 33.79 8.03
N SER A 230 -9.20 34.30 8.20
CA SER A 230 -9.03 35.72 8.50
C SER A 230 -9.70 36.47 7.35
N PRO A 231 -10.69 37.32 7.61
CA PRO A 231 -11.31 38.10 6.55
C PRO A 231 -10.29 39.13 6.07
N GLY A 232 -9.78 38.95 4.85
CA GLY A 232 -9.13 40.01 4.07
C GLY A 232 -7.60 39.97 4.03
N GLY A 233 -7.10 39.77 2.81
CA GLY A 233 -5.90 40.41 2.27
C GLY A 233 -6.29 41.08 0.97
#